data_AF-A0AAN6B681-F1
#
_entry.id   AF-A0AAN6B681-F1
#
_cell.length_a   1.000
_cell.length_b   1.000
_cell.length_c   1.000
_cell.angle_alpha   90.00
_cell.angle_beta   90.00
_cell.angle_gamma   90.00
#
_symmetry.space_group_name_H-M   'P 1'
#
loop_
_entity.id
_entity.type
_entity.pdbx_description
1 polymer ?
#
loop_
_entity_poly.entity_id
_entity_poly.type
_entity_poly.pdbx_seq_one_letter_code
_entity_poly.pdbx_strand_id
1 'polypeptide(L)' 'MISSAEETAIELSTILQHKGILSDNLNPKHRFFTTGSVLSFEHIAERWLGYHISVECVDLPVKNARICN' A
#
# COMPACT_ATOMS: atom_id res chain seq x y z
N MET A 1 -19.81 -15.71 -1.09
CA MET A 1 -19.02 -14.72 -1.86
C MET A 1 -17.55 -15.06 -1.67
N ILE A 2 -16.71 -14.82 -2.67
CA ILE A 2 -15.25 -15.01 -2.59
C ILE A 2 -14.61 -13.63 -2.77
N SER A 3 -13.68 -13.25 -1.89
CA SER A 3 -12.95 -11.98 -1.96
C SER A 3 -11.65 -12.17 -2.72
N SER A 4 -11.46 -11.40 -3.78
CA SER A 4 -10.19 -11.40 -4.52
C SER A 4 -9.01 -10.96 -3.64
N ALA A 5 -9.21 -10.02 -2.72
CA ALA A 5 -8.13 -9.51 -1.87
C ALA A 5 -7.63 -10.57 -0.89
N GLU A 6 -8.56 -11.35 -0.32
CA GLU A 6 -8.22 -12.45 0.61
C GLU A 6 -7.48 -13.57 -0.13
N GLU A 7 -7.99 -13.99 -1.29
CA GLU A 7 -7.36 -15.07 -2.07
C GLU A 7 -5.95 -14.68 -2.55
N THR A 8 -5.77 -13.45 -3.06
CA THR A 8 -4.47 -12.97 -3.52
C THR A 8 -3.45 -12.86 -2.37
N ALA A 9 -3.88 -12.52 -1.15
CA ALA A 9 -2.98 -12.48 0.01
C ALA A 9 -2.48 -13.88 0.41
N ILE A 10 -3.35 -14.89 0.33
CA ILE A 10 -3.00 -16.30 0.59
C ILE A 10 -2.02 -16.82 -0.47
N GLU A 11 -2.30 -16.55 -1.75
CA GLU A 11 -1.41 -16.94 -2.84
C GLU A 11 -0.02 -16.28 -2.72
N LEU A 12 0.03 -14.97 -2.44
CA LEU A 12 1.29 -14.26 -2.21
C LEU A 12 2.09 -14.89 -1.07
N SER A 13 1.45 -15.16 0.08
CA SER A 13 2.09 -15.80 1.24
C SER A 13 2.70 -17.15 0.87
N THR A 14 1.96 -17.96 0.12
CA THR A 14 2.39 -19.29 -0.34
C THR A 14 3.62 -19.21 -1.24
N ILE A 15 3.64 -18.25 -2.18
CA ILE A 15 4.78 -18.02 -3.08
C ILE A 15 6.01 -17.53 -2.30
N LEU A 16 5.84 -16.59 -1.37
CA LEU A 16 6.95 -16.05 -0.57
C LEU A 16 7.56 -17.12 0.35
N GLN A 17 6.72 -17.97 0.94
CA GLN A 17 7.16 -19.10 1.76
C GLN A 17 7.90 -20.13 0.91
N HIS A 18 7.35 -20.52 -0.24
CA HIS A 18 7.96 -21.48 -1.15
C HIS A 18 9.34 -21.00 -1.66
N LYS A 19 9.48 -19.69 -1.91
CA LYS A 19 10.74 -19.06 -2.33
C LYS A 19 11.72 -18.81 -1.18
N GLY A 20 11.33 -18.98 0.08
CA GLY A 20 12.19 -18.72 1.24
C GLY A 20 12.52 -17.25 1.45
N ILE A 21 11.64 -16.32 1.02
CA ILE A 21 11.85 -14.86 1.09
C ILE A 21 10.79 -14.16 1.96
N LEU A 22 10.19 -14.87 2.90
CA LEU A 22 9.33 -14.25 3.92
C LEU A 22 10.16 -13.31 4.79
N SER A 23 9.58 -12.14 5.07
CA SER A 23 10.16 -11.17 5.99
C SER A 23 9.99 -11.64 7.44
N ASP A 24 11.00 -11.39 8.27
CA ASP A 24 11.00 -11.57 9.72
C ASP A 24 10.74 -10.26 10.49
N ASN A 25 10.45 -9.16 9.78
CA ASN A 25 10.19 -7.86 10.39
C ASN A 25 8.90 -7.86 11.23
N LEU A 26 9.07 -7.75 12.55
CA LEU A 26 7.97 -7.73 13.52
C LEU A 26 7.19 -6.41 13.59
N ASN A 27 7.73 -5.31 13.04
CA ASN A 27 7.08 -3.99 13.09
C ASN A 27 7.25 -3.22 11.77
N PRO A 28 6.64 -3.69 10.67
CA PRO A 28 6.72 -3.03 9.38
C PRO A 28 5.97 -1.70 9.38
N LYS A 29 6.50 -0.72 8.64
CA LYS A 29 5.79 0.53 8.34
C LYS A 29 5.42 0.55 6.87
N HIS A 30 4.15 0.86 6.58
CA HIS A 30 3.62 0.92 5.22
C HIS A 30 3.57 2.35 4.71
N ARG A 31 3.86 2.56 3.42
CA ARG A 31 3.81 3.87 2.74
C ARG A 31 2.81 3.80 1.61
N PHE A 32 1.96 4.81 1.51
CA PHE A 32 0.96 4.94 0.45
C PHE A 32 1.30 6.12 -0.43
N PHE A 33 1.09 5.98 -1.73
CA PHE A 33 1.32 7.03 -2.71
C PHE A 33 0.07 7.22 -3.56
N THR A 34 -0.18 8.46 -3.97
CA THR A 34 -1.29 8.79 -4.88
C THR A 34 -0.84 9.80 -5.92
N THR A 35 -1.34 9.68 -7.15
CA THR A 35 -1.18 10.73 -8.19
C THR A 35 -2.31 11.75 -8.12
N GLY A 36 -3.28 11.55 -7.23
CA GLY A 36 -4.41 12.45 -7.01
C GLY A 36 -4.25 13.27 -5.73
N SER A 37 -5.39 13.72 -5.20
CA SER A 37 -5.43 14.45 -3.93
C SER A 37 -5.07 13.54 -2.75
N VAL A 38 -4.04 13.93 -2.00
CA VAL A 38 -3.60 13.28 -0.75
C VAL A 38 -4.76 13.26 0.27
N LEU A 39 -5.36 14.42 0.54
CA LEU A 39 -6.44 14.55 1.52
C LEU A 39 -7.65 13.67 1.18
N SER A 40 -7.99 13.58 -0.11
CA SER A 40 -9.10 12.73 -0.56
C SER A 40 -8.78 11.25 -0.37
N PHE A 41 -7.54 10.83 -0.64
CA PHE A 41 -7.11 9.45 -0.43
C PHE A 41 -7.09 9.09 1.06
N GLU A 42 -6.51 9.94 1.90
CA GLU A 42 -6.46 9.75 3.36
C GLU A 42 -7.86 9.60 3.95
N HIS A 43 -8.82 10.44 3.54
CA HIS A 43 -10.19 10.37 4.02
C HIS A 43 -10.93 9.09 3.59
N ILE A 44 -10.65 8.56 2.39
CA ILE A 44 -11.22 7.27 1.97
C ILE A 44 -10.57 6.13 2.77
N ALA A 45 -9.24 6.15 2.88
CA ALA A 45 -8.48 5.11 3.55
C ALA A 45 -8.84 5.01 5.04
N GLU A 46 -8.98 6.13 5.74
CA GLU A 46 -9.39 6.15 7.15
C GLU A 46 -10.76 5.49 7.35
N ARG A 47 -11.72 5.76 6.45
CA ARG A 47 -13.06 5.16 6.52
C ARG A 47 -13.05 3.66 6.24
N TRP A 48 -12.15 3.17 5.39
CA TRP A 48 -12.08 1.76 5.01
C TRP A 48 -11.23 0.93 5.98
N LEU A 49 -10.11 1.48 6.45
CA LEU A 49 -9.15 0.79 7.30
C LEU A 49 -9.43 0.99 8.79
N GLY A 50 -10.18 2.04 9.15
CA GLY A 50 -10.49 2.37 10.54
C GLY A 50 -9.35 3.09 11.29
N TYR A 51 -8.29 3.51 10.59
CA TYR A 51 -7.19 4.29 11.15
C TYR A 51 -6.54 5.18 10.08
N HIS A 52 -5.86 6.23 10.53
CA HIS A 52 -5.18 7.17 9.64
C HIS A 52 -3.87 6.58 9.09
N ILE A 53 -3.60 6.81 7.81
CA ILE A 53 -2.38 6.39 7.11
C ILE A 53 -1.67 7.59 6.52
N SER A 54 -0.34 7.52 6.41
CA SER A 54 0.43 8.55 5.71
C SER A 54 0.40 8.31 4.21
N VAL A 55 0.01 9.34 3.45
CA VAL A 55 -0.07 9.31 1.98
C VAL A 55 0.81 10.41 1.39
N GLU A 56 1.64 10.05 0.41
CA GLU A 56 2.50 10.99 -0.32
C GLU A 56 1.99 11.20 -1.76
N CYS A 57 2.00 12.44 -2.25
CA CYS A 57 1.69 12.72 -3.65
C CYS A 57 2.89 12.36 -4.54
N VAL A 58 2.63 11.73 -5.69
CA VAL A 58 3.65 11.40 -6.69
C VAL A 58 3.18 11.73 -8.10
N ASP A 59 4.04 12.33 -8.91
CA ASP A 59 3.78 12.56 -10.34
C ASP A 59 4.26 11.39 -11.20
N LEU A 60 3.44 11.04 -12.20
CA LEU A 60 3.77 10.06 -13.24
C LEU A 60 3.66 10.69 -14.64
N PRO A 61 4.57 10.37 -15.59
CA PRO A 61 5.69 9.45 -15.46
C PRO A 61 6.79 10.03 -14.56
N VAL A 62 7.51 9.15 -13.87
CA VAL A 62 8.57 9.55 -12.93
C VAL A 62 9.65 10.32 -13.69
N LYS A 63 9.63 11.65 -13.60
CA LYS A 63 10.72 12.53 -13.98
C LYS A 63 11.42 12.92 -12.68
N ASN A 64 12.69 12.54 -12.50
CA ASN A 64 13.56 12.89 -11.37
C ASN A 64 12.82 13.62 -10.24
N ALA A 65 12.18 12.80 -9.39
CA ALA A 65 11.08 13.12 -8.49
C ALA A 65 11.09 14.55 -7.95
N ARG A 66 10.15 15.37 -8.41
CA ARG A 66 9.74 16.57 -7.67
C ARG A 66 8.57 16.16 -6.80
N ILE A 67 8.73 16.32 -5.49
CA ILE A 67 7.66 16.15 -4.52
C ILE A 67 6.69 17.32 -4.74
N CYS A 68 5.43 17.02 -5.06
CA CYS A 68 4.38 18.04 -5.23
C CYS A 68 4.17 18.73 -3.88
N ASN A 69 4.44 20.04 -3.83
CA ASN A 69 4.29 20.88 -2.64
C ASN A 69 2.92 21.58 -2.64
#